data_AF-A0A3S9TRU0-F1
#
_entry.id   AF-A0A3S9TRU0-F1
#
_cell.length_a   1.000
_cell.length_b   1.000
_cell.length_c   1.000
_cell.angle_alpha   90.00
_cell.angle_beta   90.00
_cell.angle_gamma   90.00
#
_symmetry.space_group_name_H-M   'P 1'
#
loop_
_entity.id
_entity.type
_entity.pdbx_description
1 polymer ?
#
loop_
_entity_poly.entity_id
_entity_poly.type
_entity_poly.pdbx_seq_one_letter_code
_entity_poly.pdbx_strand_id
1 'polypeptide(L)'
;MITQVTFDDYRLQTRQWLTEHRLFLSDDPAAEVEANSPQEWRPATKPQKGILLVHGLGDSPYSFTDIGPVLAENGFLVRTLLLPGHGTRPGDMLNVQIDQWRALLKKQTEILEQEVDQVYLGGFSTGANLVTELALQDERIAGLVLFSPAFESNAPIDWLAPWVQGMMPWLRTDMKYRHDIYVRYGNMPTNGFSQYYYSSESVLNALSEKAFDKPTLVVVSEADSVVDVQRVLALFTTRFTNPNSRLIWYGAPPETEDARVLVRSASLPEWRISNFSHMGMVFSPDNPLYGINGQFRMCWNGQSDAHYQQCENGEEVWYSAWGYETENKAHARLTFNPYFAWQNDVMLKVLASGSVVPKP
;
A
#
# COMPACT_ATOMS: atom_id res chain seq x y z
N MET A 1 16.44 23.59 6.53
CA MET A 1 15.99 22.32 7.12
C MET A 1 15.22 22.64 8.39
N ILE A 2 13.89 22.62 8.35
CA ILE A 2 13.08 22.72 9.56
C ILE A 2 13.21 21.37 10.26
N THR A 3 13.64 21.39 11.52
CA THR A 3 13.79 20.20 12.35
C THR A 3 12.40 19.67 12.67
N GLN A 4 11.96 18.58 12.02
CA GLN A 4 10.75 17.86 12.45
C GLN A 4 11.03 17.25 13.83
N VAL A 5 10.46 17.85 14.87
CA VAL A 5 10.62 17.41 16.27
C VAL A 5 9.49 16.45 16.64
N THR A 6 8.27 16.73 16.19
CA THR A 6 7.07 15.92 16.45
C THR A 6 6.36 15.48 15.17
N PHE A 7 5.42 14.54 15.28
CA PHE A 7 4.56 14.16 14.15
C PHE A 7 3.60 15.30 13.77
N ASP A 8 3.15 16.10 14.73
CA ASP A 8 2.30 17.26 14.46
C ASP A 8 3.04 18.33 13.62
N ASP A 9 4.33 18.56 13.90
CA ASP A 9 5.15 19.46 13.07
C ASP A 9 5.25 18.92 11.64
N TYR A 10 5.47 17.62 11.47
CA TYR A 10 5.51 16.96 10.17
C TYR A 10 4.18 17.10 9.43
N ARG A 11 3.05 16.82 10.10
CA ARG A 11 1.72 16.93 9.53
C ARG A 11 1.39 18.37 9.12
N LEU A 12 1.69 19.34 9.97
CA LEU A 12 1.47 20.76 9.67
C LEU A 12 2.29 21.22 8.45
N GLN A 13 3.58 20.90 8.42
CA GLN A 13 4.45 21.23 7.29
C GLN A 13 3.98 20.56 6.00
N THR A 14 3.56 19.30 6.08
CA THR A 14 3.04 18.56 4.92
C THR A 14 1.76 19.19 4.39
N ARG A 15 0.84 19.60 5.27
CA ARG A 15 -0.40 20.30 4.89
C ARG A 15 -0.14 21.63 4.21
N GLN A 16 0.80 22.42 4.73
CA GLN A 16 1.23 23.67 4.10
C GLN A 16 1.80 23.41 2.71
N TRP A 17 2.70 22.43 2.58
CA TRP A 17 3.27 22.02 1.31
C TRP A 17 2.19 21.61 0.29
N LEU A 18 1.24 20.76 0.70
CA LEU A 18 0.11 20.34 -0.12
C LEU A 18 -0.73 21.54 -0.57
N THR A 19 -1.06 22.45 0.34
CA THR A 19 -1.86 23.65 0.03
C THR A 19 -1.19 24.53 -1.03
N GLU A 20 0.13 24.65 -0.97
CA GLU A 20 0.91 25.51 -1.87
C GLU A 20 1.24 24.87 -3.22
N HIS A 21 1.42 23.55 -3.29
CA HIS A 21 2.04 22.88 -4.45
C HIS A 21 1.11 21.89 -5.18
N ARG A 22 0.00 21.49 -4.56
CA ARG A 22 -0.93 20.53 -5.16
C ARG A 22 -1.68 21.11 -6.35
N LEU A 23 -1.87 20.29 -7.38
CA LEU A 23 -2.86 20.56 -8.42
C LEU A 23 -4.20 19.96 -7.96
N PHE A 24 -5.14 20.83 -7.57
CA PHE A 24 -6.46 20.40 -7.12
C PHE A 24 -7.31 19.92 -8.29
N LEU A 25 -8.03 18.82 -8.09
CA LEU A 25 -8.83 18.12 -9.10
C LEU A 25 -10.35 18.26 -8.88
N SER A 26 -10.76 18.76 -7.72
CA SER A 26 -12.13 18.94 -7.28
C SER A 26 -12.38 20.37 -6.81
N ASP A 27 -13.66 20.71 -6.63
CA ASP A 27 -14.10 22.01 -6.12
C ASP A 27 -13.93 22.15 -4.59
N ASP A 28 -13.38 21.13 -3.90
CA ASP A 28 -13.06 21.16 -2.47
C ASP A 28 -11.56 20.91 -2.21
N PRO A 29 -10.71 21.94 -2.37
CA PRO A 29 -9.28 21.83 -2.08
C PRO A 29 -8.98 21.37 -0.64
N ALA A 30 -9.83 21.72 0.33
CA ALA A 30 -9.60 21.36 1.73
C ALA A 30 -9.75 19.85 1.94
N ALA A 31 -10.77 19.23 1.33
CA ALA A 31 -10.94 17.78 1.35
C ALA A 31 -9.76 17.06 0.69
N GLU A 32 -9.22 17.57 -0.41
CA GLU A 32 -8.05 16.97 -1.05
C GLU A 32 -6.78 17.07 -0.21
N VAL A 33 -6.53 18.23 0.42
CA VAL A 33 -5.41 18.37 1.37
C VAL A 33 -5.59 17.36 2.51
N GLU A 34 -6.79 17.24 3.07
CA GLU A 34 -7.07 16.30 4.15
C GLU A 34 -6.79 14.85 3.74
N ALA A 35 -7.32 14.42 2.59
CA ALA A 35 -7.17 13.06 2.10
C ALA A 35 -5.71 12.68 1.80
N ASN A 36 -4.87 13.65 1.43
CA ASN A 36 -3.45 13.43 1.12
C ASN A 36 -2.52 13.72 2.31
N SER A 37 -3.04 14.25 3.41
CA SER A 37 -2.23 14.57 4.59
C SER A 37 -1.86 13.31 5.36
N PRO A 38 -0.66 13.26 5.98
CA PRO A 38 -0.35 12.31 7.03
C PRO A 38 -1.43 12.32 8.11
N GLN A 39 -1.92 11.14 8.47
CA GLN A 39 -3.00 10.93 9.43
C GLN A 39 -2.44 10.35 10.73
N GLU A 40 -3.10 10.66 11.85
CA GLU A 40 -2.82 10.05 13.15
C GLU A 40 -4.12 9.61 13.81
N TRP A 41 -4.11 8.42 14.40
CA TRP A 41 -5.24 7.91 15.16
C TRP A 41 -4.73 7.30 16.45
N ARG A 42 -5.35 7.73 17.54
CA ARG A 42 -4.91 7.42 18.91
C ARG A 42 -5.91 6.46 19.55
N PRO A 43 -5.43 5.49 20.33
CA PRO A 43 -6.30 4.66 21.15
C PRO A 43 -6.91 5.49 22.29
N ALA A 44 -8.01 4.99 22.87
CA ALA A 44 -8.67 5.64 24.01
C ALA A 44 -7.78 5.69 25.27
N THR A 45 -6.83 4.76 25.40
CA THR A 45 -5.86 4.70 26.50
C THR A 45 -4.47 5.12 26.03
N LYS A 46 -3.52 5.34 26.96
CA LYS A 46 -2.13 5.60 26.59
C LYS A 46 -1.60 4.45 25.70
N PRO A 47 -1.08 4.73 24.49
CA PRO A 47 -0.59 3.69 23.59
C PRO A 47 0.70 3.08 24.14
N GLN A 48 0.77 1.74 24.15
CA GLN A 48 2.02 1.00 24.37
C GLN A 48 2.63 0.52 23.05
N LYS A 49 1.80 0.40 22.01
CA LYS A 49 2.20 -0.03 20.68
C LYS A 49 1.95 1.11 19.70
N GLY A 50 2.85 1.29 18.75
CA GLY A 50 2.68 2.22 17.64
C GLY A 50 2.90 1.51 16.32
N ILE A 51 2.23 1.98 15.27
CA ILE A 51 2.45 1.50 13.91
C ILE A 51 2.52 2.66 12.92
N LEU A 52 3.56 2.64 12.10
CA LEU A 52 3.77 3.60 11.02
C LEU A 52 3.44 2.94 9.67
N LEU A 53 2.52 3.55 8.92
CA LEU A 53 1.96 3.01 7.68
C LEU A 53 2.45 3.81 6.45
N VAL A 54 2.98 3.10 5.45
CA VAL A 54 3.61 3.70 4.25
C VAL A 54 2.88 3.26 2.98
N HIS A 55 2.39 4.22 2.19
CA HIS A 55 1.62 3.94 0.98
C HIS A 55 2.49 3.46 -0.20
N GLY A 56 1.83 2.99 -1.25
CA GLY A 56 2.46 2.56 -2.50
C GLY A 56 2.84 3.73 -3.41
N LEU A 57 3.61 3.42 -4.45
CA LEU A 57 4.01 4.38 -5.47
C LEU A 57 2.79 4.96 -6.20
N GLY A 58 2.72 6.29 -6.28
CA GLY A 58 1.60 7.04 -6.87
C GLY A 58 0.36 7.17 -5.98
N ASP A 59 0.32 6.52 -4.81
CA ASP A 59 -0.76 6.64 -3.82
C ASP A 59 -0.46 7.76 -2.79
N SER A 60 -1.28 7.80 -1.73
CA SER A 60 -1.25 8.78 -0.65
C SER A 60 -1.58 8.11 0.69
N PRO A 61 -1.42 8.82 1.83
CA PRO A 61 -1.93 8.41 3.14
C PRO A 61 -3.34 7.80 3.17
N TYR A 62 -4.20 8.19 2.23
CA TYR A 62 -5.57 7.70 2.11
C TYR A 62 -5.66 6.17 2.02
N SER A 63 -4.63 5.48 1.50
CA SER A 63 -4.59 4.00 1.43
C SER A 63 -4.84 3.30 2.77
N PHE A 64 -4.63 3.98 3.90
CA PHE A 64 -4.82 3.40 5.23
C PHE A 64 -5.98 4.03 6.02
N THR A 65 -6.85 4.79 5.38
CA THR A 65 -7.96 5.48 6.07
C THR A 65 -8.93 4.52 6.75
N ASP A 66 -9.07 3.29 6.24
CA ASP A 66 -9.95 2.27 6.83
C ASP A 66 -9.21 1.33 7.80
N ILE A 67 -7.89 1.15 7.62
CA ILE A 67 -7.06 0.29 8.46
C ILE A 67 -6.67 0.99 9.77
N GLY A 68 -6.37 2.30 9.69
CA GLY A 68 -5.90 3.10 10.82
C GLY A 68 -6.84 3.10 12.03
N PRO A 69 -8.14 3.39 11.86
CA PRO A 69 -9.12 3.33 12.94
C PRO A 69 -9.17 1.94 13.62
N VAL A 70 -9.17 0.86 12.84
CA VAL A 70 -9.25 -0.51 13.37
C VAL A 70 -8.06 -0.82 14.29
N LEU A 71 -6.85 -0.43 13.89
CA LEU A 71 -5.65 -0.59 14.71
C LEU A 71 -5.69 0.31 15.97
N ALA A 72 -6.16 1.55 15.83
CA ALA A 72 -6.28 2.48 16.95
C ALA A 72 -7.29 2.00 18.01
N GLU A 73 -8.44 1.48 17.58
CA GLU A 73 -9.43 0.84 18.46
C GLU A 73 -8.84 -0.37 19.21
N ASN A 74 -7.78 -0.97 18.69
CA ASN A 74 -7.06 -2.10 19.28
C ASN A 74 -5.75 -1.71 19.98
N GLY A 75 -5.61 -0.44 20.40
CA GLY A 75 -4.56 0.00 21.30
C GLY A 75 -3.27 0.52 20.64
N PHE A 76 -3.26 0.68 19.31
CA PHE A 76 -2.11 1.22 18.58
C PHE A 76 -2.20 2.75 18.42
N LEU A 77 -1.08 3.45 18.65
CA LEU A 77 -0.88 4.77 18.04
C LEU A 77 -0.56 4.56 16.56
N VAL A 78 -1.46 4.99 15.67
CA VAL A 78 -1.29 4.79 14.23
C VAL A 78 -0.93 6.10 13.55
N ARG A 79 0.06 6.06 12.67
CA ARG A 79 0.48 7.19 11.83
C ARG A 79 0.67 6.75 10.40
N THR A 80 0.38 7.63 9.44
CA THR A 80 0.73 7.43 8.03
C THR A 80 1.80 8.40 7.57
N LEU A 81 2.52 8.05 6.50
CA LEU A 81 3.47 8.94 5.83
C LEU A 81 2.94 9.36 4.46
N LEU A 82 3.22 10.60 4.08
CA LEU A 82 3.21 11.03 2.67
C LEU A 82 4.65 11.03 2.16
N LEU A 83 4.96 10.13 1.22
CA LEU A 83 6.29 10.04 0.61
C LEU A 83 6.58 11.24 -0.31
N PRO A 84 7.77 11.86 -0.26
CA PRO A 84 8.18 12.91 -1.19
C PRO A 84 7.84 12.59 -2.66
N GLY A 85 7.30 13.58 -3.37
CA GLY A 85 6.80 13.45 -4.75
C GLY A 85 5.35 13.02 -4.90
N HIS A 86 4.69 12.62 -3.81
CA HIS A 86 3.28 12.19 -3.80
C HIS A 86 2.35 13.26 -3.23
N GLY A 87 1.05 13.11 -3.50
CA GLY A 87 -0.01 13.96 -2.94
C GLY A 87 -0.07 15.39 -3.48
N THR A 88 0.83 15.80 -4.37
CA THR A 88 0.82 17.13 -5.00
C THR A 88 0.46 17.03 -6.49
N ARG A 89 1.40 16.63 -7.32
CA ARG A 89 1.23 16.42 -8.76
C ARG A 89 2.28 15.41 -9.27
N PRO A 90 1.98 14.61 -10.30
CA PRO A 90 2.91 13.61 -10.82
C PRO A 90 4.32 14.14 -11.15
N GLY A 91 4.43 15.38 -11.64
CA GLY A 91 5.71 16.01 -12.01
C GLY A 91 6.69 16.19 -10.84
N ASP A 92 6.21 16.25 -9.59
CA ASP A 92 7.07 16.41 -8.42
C ASP A 92 7.91 15.15 -8.15
N MET A 93 7.58 14.02 -8.78
CA MET A 93 8.36 12.78 -8.74
C MET A 93 9.66 12.85 -9.56
N LEU A 94 9.84 13.82 -10.46
CA LEU A 94 10.95 13.84 -11.43
C LEU A 94 12.35 13.81 -10.78
N ASN A 95 12.51 14.42 -9.60
CA ASN A 95 13.80 14.58 -8.93
C ASN A 95 13.87 13.86 -7.57
N VAL A 96 12.88 13.01 -7.28
CA VAL A 96 12.82 12.27 -6.02
C VAL A 96 13.87 11.18 -6.00
N GLN A 97 14.49 10.98 -4.84
CA GLN A 97 15.43 9.89 -4.60
C GLN A 97 14.92 9.02 -3.47
N ILE A 98 15.11 7.71 -3.58
CA ILE A 98 14.68 6.71 -2.59
C ILE A 98 15.21 7.02 -1.18
N ASP A 99 16.40 7.61 -1.08
CA ASP A 99 16.99 7.99 0.21
C ASP A 99 16.18 9.08 0.92
N GLN A 100 15.41 9.90 0.20
CA GLN A 100 14.46 10.84 0.81
C GLN A 100 13.31 10.08 1.48
N TRP A 101 12.82 9.00 0.86
CA TRP A 101 11.78 8.14 1.42
C TRP A 101 12.30 7.38 2.65
N ARG A 102 13.50 6.80 2.57
CA ARG A 102 14.17 6.12 3.68
C ARG A 102 14.42 7.06 4.86
N ALA A 103 14.94 8.25 4.60
CA ALA A 103 15.21 9.24 5.63
C ALA A 103 13.93 9.69 6.34
N LEU A 104 12.84 9.91 5.60
CA LEU A 104 11.54 10.24 6.19
C LEU A 104 11.03 9.07 7.06
N LEU A 105 11.03 7.85 6.53
CA LEU A 105 10.57 6.66 7.26
C LEU A 105 11.35 6.46 8.55
N LYS A 106 12.68 6.51 8.48
CA LYS A 106 13.56 6.39 9.66
C LYS A 106 13.27 7.48 10.68
N LYS A 107 13.19 8.74 10.26
CA LYS A 107 12.94 9.87 11.15
C LYS A 107 11.59 9.77 11.86
N GLN A 108 10.53 9.37 11.14
CA GLN A 108 9.19 9.25 11.71
C GLN A 108 9.05 7.99 12.59
N THR A 109 9.81 6.94 12.29
CA THR A 109 9.96 5.79 13.19
C THR A 109 10.60 6.22 14.51
N GLU A 110 11.71 6.97 14.49
CA GLU A 110 12.38 7.50 15.69
C GLU A 110 11.47 8.43 16.51
N ILE A 111 10.59 9.21 15.87
CA ILE A 111 9.58 10.04 16.55
C ILE A 111 8.53 9.16 17.22
N LEU A 112 8.03 8.12 16.52
CA LEU A 112 7.05 7.19 17.07
C LEU A 112 7.60 6.42 18.28
N GLU A 113 8.86 5.98 18.24
CA GLU A 113 9.56 5.29 19.33
C GLU A 113 9.64 6.09 20.64
N GLN A 114 9.45 7.41 20.60
CA GLN A 114 9.43 8.25 21.80
C GLN A 114 8.09 8.20 22.54
N GLU A 115 7.02 7.76 21.88
CA GLU A 115 5.65 7.76 22.42
C GLU A 115 5.12 6.37 22.78
N VAL A 116 5.79 5.30 22.34
CA VAL A 116 5.35 3.91 22.52
C VAL A 116 6.50 2.99 22.92
N ASP A 117 6.17 1.86 23.53
CA ASP A 117 7.16 0.86 23.96
C ASP A 117 7.56 -0.09 22.82
N GLN A 118 6.64 -0.36 21.89
CA GLN A 118 6.83 -1.25 20.75
C GLN A 118 6.42 -0.56 19.45
N VAL A 119 7.30 -0.56 18.45
CA VAL A 119 7.03 0.00 17.12
C VAL A 119 6.88 -1.10 16.10
N TYR A 120 5.78 -1.04 15.36
CA TYR A 120 5.49 -1.87 14.21
C TYR A 120 5.54 -1.01 12.95
N LEU A 121 5.81 -1.62 11.81
CA LEU A 121 5.73 -0.92 10.54
C LEU A 121 4.76 -1.64 9.61
N GLY A 122 4.03 -0.89 8.80
CA GLY A 122 3.16 -1.46 7.79
C GLY A 122 3.28 -0.72 6.47
N GLY A 123 3.04 -1.43 5.37
CA GLY A 123 3.23 -0.86 4.05
C GLY A 123 2.38 -1.51 2.99
N PHE A 124 2.01 -0.71 1.99
CA PHE A 124 1.32 -1.15 0.79
C PHE A 124 2.27 -1.05 -0.40
N SER A 125 2.38 -2.10 -1.21
CA SER A 125 3.17 -2.09 -2.45
C SER A 125 4.62 -1.62 -2.20
N THR A 126 5.09 -0.57 -2.87
CA THR A 126 6.42 0.05 -2.62
C THR A 126 6.66 0.41 -1.16
N GLY A 127 5.63 0.84 -0.43
CA GLY A 127 5.73 1.12 1.02
C GLY A 127 6.09 -0.14 1.81
N ALA A 128 5.63 -1.32 1.39
CA ALA A 128 5.97 -2.60 2.02
C ALA A 128 7.47 -2.93 1.86
N ASN A 129 8.08 -2.56 0.73
CA ASN A 129 9.52 -2.72 0.49
C ASN A 129 10.32 -1.88 1.50
N LEU A 130 9.97 -0.60 1.62
CA LEU A 130 10.66 0.37 2.49
C LEU A 130 10.60 -0.04 3.97
N VAL A 131 9.42 -0.45 4.46
CA VAL A 131 9.27 -0.86 5.86
C VAL A 131 9.97 -2.19 6.16
N THR A 132 9.98 -3.11 5.20
CA THR A 132 10.69 -4.40 5.35
C THR A 132 12.20 -4.19 5.35
N GLU A 133 12.71 -3.33 4.46
CA GLU A 133 14.12 -2.92 4.43
C GLU A 133 14.57 -2.34 5.78
N LEU A 134 13.82 -1.37 6.31
CA LEU A 134 14.14 -0.76 7.62
C LEU A 134 14.07 -1.79 8.76
N ALA A 135 13.04 -2.63 8.78
CA ALA A 135 12.83 -3.61 9.84
C ALA A 135 13.92 -4.70 9.89
N LEU A 136 14.54 -5.04 8.76
CA LEU A 136 15.68 -5.95 8.72
C LEU A 136 16.96 -5.34 9.31
N GLN A 137 17.09 -4.01 9.22
CA GLN A 137 18.23 -3.24 9.73
C GLN A 137 18.05 -2.81 11.19
N ASP A 138 16.82 -2.77 11.70
CA ASP A 138 16.50 -2.29 13.04
C ASP A 138 15.81 -3.36 13.91
N GLU A 139 16.57 -3.91 14.85
CA GLU A 139 16.09 -4.93 15.78
C GLU A 139 15.00 -4.45 16.75
N ARG A 140 14.71 -3.15 16.80
CA ARG A 140 13.66 -2.60 17.68
C ARG A 140 12.27 -2.71 17.07
N ILE A 141 12.17 -2.92 15.75
CA ILE A 141 10.87 -3.09 15.08
C ILE A 141 10.24 -4.41 15.53
N ALA A 142 9.05 -4.37 16.10
CA ALA A 142 8.37 -5.48 16.77
C ALA A 142 7.57 -6.38 15.81
N GLY A 143 7.30 -5.94 14.59
CA GLY A 143 6.57 -6.72 13.59
C GLY A 143 6.17 -5.92 12.36
N LEU A 144 5.63 -6.61 11.36
CA LEU A 144 5.29 -6.05 10.05
C LEU A 144 3.85 -6.34 9.62
N VAL A 145 3.26 -5.41 8.87
CA VAL A 145 1.98 -5.60 8.17
C VAL A 145 2.13 -5.20 6.70
N LEU A 146 2.15 -6.17 5.80
CA LEU A 146 2.50 -5.97 4.39
C LEU A 146 1.31 -6.29 3.49
N PHE A 147 0.84 -5.30 2.72
CA PHE A 147 -0.25 -5.45 1.75
C PHE A 147 0.33 -5.39 0.33
N SER A 148 0.06 -6.42 -0.48
CA SER A 148 0.62 -6.61 -1.83
C SER A 148 2.09 -6.15 -1.94
N PRO A 149 3.03 -6.71 -1.14
CA PRO A 149 4.41 -6.24 -1.15
C PRO A 149 5.01 -6.37 -2.55
N ALA A 150 5.57 -5.27 -3.05
CA ALA A 150 6.12 -5.20 -4.40
C ALA A 150 7.61 -5.56 -4.40
N PHE A 151 7.96 -6.68 -3.78
CA PHE A 151 9.35 -7.14 -3.67
C PHE A 151 9.96 -7.42 -5.04
N GLU A 152 9.15 -7.90 -5.99
CA GLU A 152 9.54 -8.13 -7.37
C GLU A 152 8.35 -7.80 -8.29
N SER A 153 8.63 -7.19 -9.45
CA SER A 153 7.61 -6.80 -10.44
C SER A 153 7.47 -7.86 -11.53
N ASN A 154 6.25 -8.07 -12.01
CA ASN A 154 6.00 -8.85 -13.23
C ASN A 154 6.27 -8.04 -14.51
N ALA A 155 6.51 -6.73 -14.42
CA ALA A 155 6.60 -5.86 -15.59
C ALA A 155 8.05 -5.77 -16.15
N PRO A 156 8.27 -6.14 -17.43
CA PRO A 156 9.57 -6.00 -18.08
C PRO A 156 10.02 -4.55 -18.34
N ILE A 157 9.27 -3.54 -17.89
CA ILE A 157 9.67 -2.14 -18.09
C ILE A 157 10.35 -1.55 -16.86
N ASP A 158 10.13 -2.17 -15.69
CA ASP A 158 10.63 -1.66 -14.41
C ASP A 158 12.15 -1.84 -14.29
N TRP A 159 12.71 -2.90 -14.88
CA TRP A 159 14.17 -3.11 -14.94
C TRP A 159 14.90 -2.13 -15.87
N LEU A 160 14.20 -1.58 -16.87
CA LEU A 160 14.76 -0.58 -17.79
C LEU A 160 14.62 0.86 -17.26
N ALA A 161 13.65 1.12 -16.39
CA ALA A 161 13.33 2.47 -15.91
C ALA A 161 14.56 3.26 -15.38
N PRO A 162 15.44 2.69 -14.53
CA PRO A 162 16.65 3.38 -14.04
C PRO A 162 17.59 3.85 -15.14
N TRP A 163 17.63 3.13 -16.26
CA TRP A 163 18.55 3.36 -17.37
C TRP A 163 18.02 4.38 -18.38
N VAL A 164 16.70 4.52 -18.48
CA VAL A 164 16.04 5.38 -19.49
C VAL A 164 15.42 6.64 -18.90
N GLN A 165 15.35 6.80 -17.58
CA GLN A 165 14.72 7.96 -16.92
C GLN A 165 15.26 9.32 -17.37
N GLY A 166 16.57 9.42 -17.67
CA GLY A 166 17.20 10.67 -18.13
C GLY A 166 16.89 11.03 -19.59
N MET A 167 16.38 10.08 -20.37
CA MET A 167 16.07 10.25 -21.80
C MET A 167 14.57 10.28 -22.08
N MET A 168 13.78 9.54 -21.31
CA MET A 168 12.33 9.46 -21.44
C MET A 168 11.69 9.74 -20.07
N PRO A 169 11.32 11.00 -19.78
CA PRO A 169 10.75 11.35 -18.47
C PRO A 169 9.37 10.71 -18.23
N TRP A 170 8.69 10.23 -19.27
CA TRP A 170 7.39 9.57 -19.20
C TRP A 170 7.37 8.30 -20.06
N LEU A 171 7.43 7.12 -19.43
CA LEU A 171 7.36 5.82 -20.13
C LEU A 171 5.95 5.47 -20.62
N ARG A 172 4.91 5.99 -19.95
CA ARG A 172 3.52 5.74 -20.28
C ARG A 172 2.93 7.04 -20.81
N THR A 173 2.84 7.17 -22.13
CA THR A 173 2.34 8.40 -22.79
C THR A 173 0.90 8.28 -23.27
N ASP A 174 0.36 7.06 -23.37
CA ASP A 174 -1.05 6.85 -23.64
C ASP A 174 -1.89 7.06 -22.37
N MET A 175 -2.59 8.19 -22.35
CA MET A 175 -3.43 8.66 -21.25
C MET A 175 -4.93 8.54 -21.57
N LYS A 176 -5.32 7.90 -22.69
CA LYS A 176 -6.68 7.96 -23.28
C LYS A 176 -7.82 7.75 -22.27
N TYR A 177 -7.60 6.89 -21.27
CA TYR A 177 -8.62 6.52 -20.26
C TYR A 177 -8.13 6.62 -18.81
N ARG A 178 -7.02 7.32 -18.56
CA ARG A 178 -6.46 7.44 -17.22
C ARG A 178 -6.99 8.68 -16.52
N HIS A 179 -7.71 8.45 -15.43
CA HIS A 179 -8.16 9.51 -14.53
C HIS A 179 -7.20 9.61 -13.35
N ASP A 180 -6.62 10.81 -13.17
CA ASP A 180 -6.08 11.18 -11.89
C ASP A 180 -7.25 11.36 -10.92
N ILE A 181 -7.12 10.76 -9.74
CA ILE A 181 -8.03 11.00 -8.62
C ILE A 181 -7.22 11.66 -7.52
N TYR A 182 -7.88 12.46 -6.68
CA TYR A 182 -7.13 13.33 -5.79
C TYR A 182 -6.22 12.56 -4.80
N VAL A 183 -6.48 11.28 -4.55
CA VAL A 183 -5.65 10.43 -3.67
C VAL A 183 -4.60 9.59 -4.40
N ARG A 184 -4.60 9.56 -5.75
CA ARG A 184 -3.76 8.66 -6.54
C ARG A 184 -3.46 9.22 -7.94
N TYR A 185 -2.19 9.18 -8.31
CA TYR A 185 -1.76 9.49 -9.67
C TYR A 185 -2.15 8.36 -10.65
N GLY A 186 -2.83 8.71 -11.72
CA GLY A 186 -3.10 7.83 -12.86
C GLY A 186 -1.87 7.58 -13.72
N ASN A 187 -0.88 8.46 -13.66
CA ASN A 187 0.42 8.28 -14.31
C ASN A 187 1.56 8.92 -13.53
N MET A 188 2.78 8.48 -13.79
CA MET A 188 3.95 8.94 -13.05
C MET A 188 5.19 9.01 -13.96
N PRO A 189 6.12 9.94 -13.69
CA PRO A 189 7.40 9.98 -14.36
C PRO A 189 8.19 8.68 -14.21
N THR A 190 9.05 8.43 -15.20
CA THR A 190 9.96 7.28 -15.22
C THR A 190 10.81 7.16 -13.96
N ASN A 191 11.26 8.31 -13.41
CA ASN A 191 12.03 8.32 -12.16
C ASN A 191 11.30 7.64 -11.00
N GLY A 192 9.97 7.77 -10.90
CA GLY A 192 9.24 7.10 -9.83
C GLY A 192 9.34 5.57 -9.95
N PHE A 193 9.28 5.02 -11.17
CA PHE A 193 9.51 3.60 -11.41
C PHE A 193 10.95 3.19 -11.10
N SER A 194 11.93 4.06 -11.36
CA SER A 194 13.33 3.85 -10.95
C SER A 194 13.48 3.77 -9.42
N GLN A 195 12.83 4.68 -8.69
CA GLN A 195 12.86 4.65 -7.22
C GLN A 195 12.16 3.40 -6.65
N TYR A 196 11.07 2.95 -7.29
CA TYR A 196 10.48 1.65 -6.98
C TYR A 196 11.47 0.50 -7.20
N TYR A 197 12.12 0.43 -8.37
CA TYR A 197 13.11 -0.60 -8.67
C TYR A 197 14.22 -0.64 -7.60
N TYR A 198 14.77 0.51 -7.20
CA TYR A 198 15.77 0.56 -6.14
C TYR A 198 15.26 0.03 -4.80
N SER A 199 13.97 0.25 -4.48
CA SER A 199 13.37 -0.29 -3.25
C SER A 199 13.23 -1.81 -3.30
N SER A 200 12.87 -2.36 -4.46
CA SER A 200 12.74 -3.80 -4.73
C SER A 200 14.10 -4.51 -4.64
N GLU A 201 15.12 -4.00 -5.33
CA GLU A 201 16.49 -4.52 -5.23
C GLU A 201 17.00 -4.51 -3.80
N SER A 202 16.79 -3.41 -3.07
CA SER A 202 17.33 -3.25 -1.72
C SER A 202 16.66 -4.19 -0.71
N VAL A 203 15.34 -4.37 -0.79
CA VAL A 203 14.63 -5.30 0.11
C VAL A 203 14.94 -6.76 -0.22
N LEU A 204 15.08 -7.12 -1.50
CA LEU A 204 15.49 -8.46 -1.91
C LEU A 204 16.90 -8.79 -1.44
N ASN A 205 17.84 -7.84 -1.57
CA ASN A 205 19.20 -7.98 -1.05
C ASN A 205 19.18 -8.18 0.48
N ALA A 206 18.46 -7.34 1.23
CA ALA A 206 18.34 -7.46 2.68
C ALA A 206 17.74 -8.80 3.11
N LEU A 207 16.68 -9.27 2.45
CA LEU A 207 16.06 -10.58 2.72
C LEU A 207 16.96 -11.76 2.34
N SER A 208 17.89 -11.58 1.38
CA SER A 208 18.86 -12.61 1.03
C SER A 208 19.88 -12.84 2.14
N GLU A 209 20.27 -11.75 2.83
CA GLU A 209 21.25 -11.73 3.92
C GLU A 209 20.65 -12.17 5.25
N LYS A 210 19.40 -11.76 5.54
CA LYS A 210 18.80 -11.94 6.86
C LYS A 210 17.31 -12.25 6.78
N ALA A 211 16.87 -13.24 7.55
CA ALA A 211 15.46 -13.52 7.78
C ALA A 211 14.89 -12.57 8.84
N PHE A 212 13.61 -12.24 8.72
CA PHE A 212 12.84 -11.51 9.72
C PHE A 212 12.06 -12.48 10.61
N ASP A 213 12.37 -12.52 11.89
CA ASP A 213 11.89 -13.53 12.85
C ASP A 213 10.75 -13.04 13.75
N LYS A 214 10.21 -11.84 13.48
CA LYS A 214 9.12 -11.23 14.25
C LYS A 214 7.77 -11.36 13.53
N PRO A 215 6.64 -11.22 14.25
CA PRO A 215 5.31 -11.43 13.67
C PRO A 215 5.09 -10.54 12.44
N THR A 216 4.70 -11.18 11.34
CA THR A 216 4.45 -10.51 10.06
C THR A 216 3.14 -10.98 9.47
N LEU A 217 2.29 -10.04 9.11
CA LEU A 217 1.18 -10.28 8.19
C LEU A 217 1.65 -9.96 6.77
N VAL A 218 1.42 -10.88 5.84
CA VAL A 218 1.50 -10.61 4.39
C VAL A 218 0.11 -10.83 3.80
N VAL A 219 -0.34 -9.95 2.92
CA VAL A 219 -1.61 -10.10 2.20
C VAL A 219 -1.32 -9.98 0.71
N VAL A 220 -1.74 -10.96 -0.09
CA VAL A 220 -1.57 -10.98 -1.55
C VAL A 220 -2.83 -11.48 -2.25
N SER A 221 -3.00 -11.11 -3.52
CA SER A 221 -4.00 -11.71 -4.41
C SER A 221 -3.31 -12.44 -5.55
N GLU A 222 -3.73 -13.66 -5.85
CA GLU A 222 -3.21 -14.47 -6.97
C GLU A 222 -3.23 -13.72 -8.30
N ALA A 223 -4.28 -12.93 -8.56
CA ALA A 223 -4.46 -12.20 -9.80
C ALA A 223 -3.79 -10.82 -9.81
N ASP A 224 -2.94 -10.50 -8.82
CA ASP A 224 -2.23 -9.24 -8.77
C ASP A 224 -1.26 -9.12 -9.96
N SER A 225 -1.65 -8.27 -10.91
CA SER A 225 -0.92 -8.05 -12.15
C SER A 225 0.37 -7.21 -11.97
N VAL A 226 0.62 -6.66 -10.79
CA VAL A 226 1.73 -5.73 -10.54
C VAL A 226 2.94 -6.45 -9.97
N VAL A 227 2.72 -7.41 -9.07
CA VAL A 227 3.78 -8.04 -8.27
C VAL A 227 3.89 -9.53 -8.53
N ASP A 228 5.10 -10.09 -8.45
CA ASP A 228 5.27 -11.53 -8.48
C ASP A 228 4.84 -12.15 -7.15
N VAL A 229 3.57 -12.58 -7.09
CA VAL A 229 2.99 -13.15 -5.86
C VAL A 229 3.55 -14.50 -5.48
N GLN A 230 4.05 -15.28 -6.44
CA GLN A 230 4.72 -16.56 -6.16
C GLN A 230 6.07 -16.29 -5.51
N ARG A 231 6.79 -15.26 -5.97
CA ARG A 231 8.00 -14.80 -5.31
C ARG A 231 7.74 -14.33 -3.88
N VAL A 232 6.68 -13.54 -3.66
CA VAL A 232 6.29 -13.11 -2.30
C VAL A 232 6.00 -14.32 -1.41
N LEU A 233 5.27 -15.32 -1.91
CA LEU A 233 5.01 -16.56 -1.17
C LEU A 233 6.31 -17.31 -0.83
N ALA A 234 7.22 -17.47 -1.79
CA ALA A 234 8.50 -18.13 -1.56
C ALA A 234 9.37 -17.38 -0.53
N LEU A 235 9.38 -16.04 -0.58
CA LEU A 235 10.07 -15.21 0.42
C LEU A 235 9.39 -15.31 1.78
N PHE A 236 8.06 -15.32 1.85
CA PHE A 236 7.33 -15.51 3.10
C PHE A 236 7.72 -16.81 3.80
N THR A 237 7.67 -17.93 3.08
CA THR A 237 7.94 -19.26 3.65
C THR A 237 9.40 -19.41 4.10
N THR A 238 10.34 -18.75 3.43
CA THR A 238 11.79 -18.91 3.70
C THR A 238 12.41 -17.81 4.55
N ARG A 239 11.90 -16.58 4.49
CA ARG A 239 12.53 -15.38 5.09
C ARG A 239 11.73 -14.71 6.20
N PHE A 240 10.45 -15.02 6.35
CA PHE A 240 9.64 -14.53 7.48
C PHE A 240 9.39 -15.71 8.41
N THR A 241 10.23 -15.89 9.43
CA THR A 241 10.36 -17.18 10.13
C THR A 241 9.52 -17.30 11.40
N ASN A 242 8.88 -16.22 11.85
CA ASN A 242 8.04 -16.28 13.05
C ASN A 242 6.85 -17.25 12.85
N PRO A 243 6.59 -18.18 13.79
CA PRO A 243 5.48 -19.13 13.68
C PRO A 243 4.09 -18.47 13.78
N ASN A 244 4.01 -17.26 14.33
CA ASN A 244 2.77 -16.49 14.41
C ASN A 244 2.54 -15.60 13.17
N SER A 245 3.52 -15.50 12.26
CA SER A 245 3.31 -14.83 10.97
C SER A 245 2.22 -15.53 10.18
N ARG A 246 1.46 -14.77 9.39
CA ARG A 246 0.42 -15.29 8.50
C ARG A 246 0.53 -14.64 7.14
N LEU A 247 0.32 -15.44 6.10
CA LEU A 247 0.11 -14.94 4.74
C LEU A 247 -1.35 -15.16 4.38
N ILE A 248 -2.07 -14.10 4.02
CA ILE A 248 -3.41 -14.19 3.45
C ILE A 248 -3.28 -14.21 1.93
N TRP A 249 -3.85 -15.25 1.32
CA TRP A 249 -3.88 -15.46 -0.12
C TRP A 249 -5.32 -15.40 -0.64
N TYR A 250 -5.63 -14.39 -1.44
CA TYR A 250 -6.91 -14.32 -2.16
C TYR A 250 -6.76 -14.93 -3.56
N GLY A 251 -7.37 -16.10 -3.78
CA GLY A 251 -7.28 -16.84 -5.04
C GLY A 251 -7.54 -18.32 -4.87
N ALA A 252 -7.16 -19.11 -5.88
CA ALA A 252 -7.00 -20.55 -5.74
C ALA A 252 -5.86 -20.86 -4.76
N PRO A 253 -5.92 -21.97 -4.00
CA PRO A 253 -4.83 -22.34 -3.10
C PRO A 253 -3.49 -22.47 -3.85
N PRO A 254 -2.41 -21.81 -3.37
CA PRO A 254 -1.10 -21.96 -3.98
C PRO A 254 -0.46 -23.30 -3.61
N GLU A 255 0.56 -23.71 -4.37
CA GLU A 255 1.33 -24.93 -4.09
C GLU A 255 2.28 -24.71 -2.88
N THR A 256 1.77 -24.92 -1.66
CA THR A 256 2.55 -24.80 -0.43
C THR A 256 1.95 -25.63 0.71
N GLU A 257 2.82 -26.17 1.55
CA GLU A 257 2.45 -26.90 2.78
C GLU A 257 2.58 -26.03 4.05
N ASP A 258 2.94 -24.75 3.90
CA ASP A 258 3.11 -23.86 5.04
C ASP A 258 1.76 -23.51 5.67
N ALA A 259 1.49 -24.08 6.85
CA ALA A 259 0.24 -23.88 7.60
C ALA A 259 -0.03 -22.42 8.01
N ARG A 260 0.92 -21.51 7.82
CA ARG A 260 0.76 -20.07 8.05
C ARG A 260 0.03 -19.37 6.89
N VAL A 261 -0.16 -20.04 5.75
CA VAL A 261 -0.87 -19.53 4.58
C VAL A 261 -2.38 -19.77 4.75
N LEU A 262 -3.15 -18.67 4.78
CA LEU A 262 -4.59 -18.65 4.93
C LEU A 262 -5.22 -18.27 3.58
N VAL A 263 -6.05 -19.15 3.02
CA VAL A 263 -6.64 -18.95 1.70
C VAL A 263 -8.10 -18.49 1.80
N ARG A 264 -8.48 -17.57 0.90
CA ARG A 264 -9.86 -17.16 0.65
C ARG A 264 -10.10 -17.09 -0.86
N SER A 265 -11.29 -17.48 -1.31
CA SER A 265 -11.66 -17.34 -2.73
C SER A 265 -11.64 -15.87 -3.14
N ALA A 266 -10.99 -15.57 -4.26
CA ALA A 266 -11.06 -14.25 -4.89
C ALA A 266 -12.24 -14.10 -5.86
N SER A 267 -12.95 -15.18 -6.17
CA SER A 267 -14.16 -15.17 -7.00
C SER A 267 -15.39 -15.16 -6.10
N LEU A 268 -16.17 -14.07 -6.16
CA LEU A 268 -17.35 -13.81 -5.32
C LEU A 268 -18.50 -13.30 -6.19
N PRO A 269 -19.23 -14.21 -6.87
CA PRO A 269 -20.32 -13.85 -7.78
C PRO A 269 -21.42 -12.99 -7.14
N GLU A 270 -21.70 -13.19 -5.85
CA GLU A 270 -22.69 -12.43 -5.09
C GLU A 270 -22.29 -10.96 -4.87
N TRP A 271 -21.00 -10.65 -5.02
CA TRP A 271 -20.46 -9.29 -5.05
C TRP A 271 -20.11 -8.82 -6.47
N ARG A 272 -20.39 -9.64 -7.50
CA ARG A 272 -19.93 -9.47 -8.89
C ARG A 272 -18.41 -9.34 -9.00
N ILE A 273 -17.65 -10.07 -8.19
CA ILE A 273 -16.18 -10.04 -8.21
C ILE A 273 -15.67 -11.29 -8.90
N SER A 274 -14.86 -11.12 -9.94
CA SER A 274 -14.24 -12.22 -10.68
C SER A 274 -12.91 -12.67 -10.06
N ASN A 275 -12.11 -11.72 -9.59
CA ASN A 275 -10.85 -11.94 -8.87
C ASN A 275 -10.46 -10.62 -8.15
N PHE A 276 -9.42 -10.67 -7.32
CA PHE A 276 -8.99 -9.53 -6.52
C PHE A 276 -7.86 -8.77 -7.21
N SER A 277 -7.84 -7.46 -7.04
CA SER A 277 -6.82 -6.57 -7.63
C SER A 277 -5.75 -6.18 -6.60
N HIS A 278 -4.63 -5.64 -7.08
CA HIS A 278 -3.59 -5.03 -6.25
C HIS A 278 -4.14 -4.03 -5.20
N MET A 279 -5.17 -3.27 -5.57
CA MET A 279 -5.77 -2.24 -4.68
C MET A 279 -6.78 -2.83 -3.70
N GLY A 280 -7.36 -3.98 -4.02
CA GLY A 280 -8.48 -4.59 -3.29
C GLY A 280 -8.12 -5.15 -1.92
N MET A 281 -7.00 -4.75 -1.33
CA MET A 281 -6.54 -5.26 -0.02
C MET A 281 -6.76 -4.28 1.12
N VAL A 282 -6.74 -2.96 0.85
CA VAL A 282 -6.56 -1.94 1.90
C VAL A 282 -7.80 -1.11 2.21
N PHE A 283 -8.86 -1.24 1.41
CA PHE A 283 -10.10 -0.48 1.59
C PHE A 283 -11.27 -1.36 2.01
N SER A 284 -12.12 -0.81 2.89
CA SER A 284 -13.38 -1.39 3.32
C SER A 284 -14.43 -1.32 2.20
N PRO A 285 -15.39 -2.25 2.13
CA PRO A 285 -16.57 -2.12 1.26
C PRO A 285 -17.36 -0.83 1.50
N ASP A 286 -17.28 -0.25 2.70
CA ASP A 286 -17.97 0.98 3.10
C ASP A 286 -17.14 2.25 2.84
N ASN A 287 -15.96 2.14 2.23
CA ASN A 287 -15.11 3.31 1.96
C ASN A 287 -15.86 4.34 1.07
N PRO A 288 -15.90 5.63 1.44
CA PRO A 288 -16.70 6.61 0.70
C PRO A 288 -16.18 6.92 -0.70
N LEU A 289 -14.89 6.66 -0.97
CA LEU A 289 -14.28 6.87 -2.29
C LEU A 289 -14.24 5.58 -3.10
N TYR A 290 -13.76 4.49 -2.51
CA TYR A 290 -13.42 3.24 -3.20
C TYR A 290 -14.33 2.05 -2.89
N GLY A 291 -15.27 2.20 -1.97
CA GLY A 291 -16.18 1.14 -1.54
C GLY A 291 -17.18 0.74 -2.62
N ILE A 292 -18.09 -0.16 -2.29
CA ILE A 292 -19.12 -0.67 -3.22
C ILE A 292 -20.02 0.46 -3.75
N ASN A 293 -20.31 1.44 -2.90
CA ASN A 293 -21.06 2.66 -3.20
C ASN A 293 -20.15 3.89 -3.21
N GLY A 294 -18.85 3.70 -3.41
CA GLY A 294 -17.86 4.78 -3.41
C GLY A 294 -18.10 5.78 -4.55
N GLN A 295 -17.63 7.01 -4.35
CA GLN A 295 -17.75 8.08 -5.35
C GLN A 295 -16.98 7.81 -6.64
N PHE A 296 -15.94 6.97 -6.59
CA PHE A 296 -15.08 6.70 -7.73
C PHE A 296 -15.12 5.23 -8.13
N ARG A 297 -15.44 4.99 -9.40
CA ARG A 297 -15.34 3.67 -10.04
C ARG A 297 -14.21 3.71 -11.06
N MET A 298 -13.20 2.88 -10.87
CA MET A 298 -12.09 2.77 -11.81
C MET A 298 -12.50 1.91 -13.00
N CYS A 299 -13.17 2.54 -13.98
CA CYS A 299 -13.69 1.86 -15.14
C CYS A 299 -12.61 1.36 -16.08
N TRP A 300 -11.53 2.12 -16.30
CA TRP A 300 -10.43 1.63 -17.12
C TRP A 300 -9.65 0.52 -16.40
N ASN A 301 -9.82 -0.71 -16.87
CA ASN A 301 -9.23 -1.92 -16.29
C ASN A 301 -8.56 -2.81 -17.35
N GLY A 302 -8.19 -2.23 -18.51
CA GLY A 302 -7.51 -2.91 -19.61
C GLY A 302 -8.45 -3.53 -20.66
N GLN A 303 -9.76 -3.37 -20.52
CA GLN A 303 -10.77 -3.97 -21.40
C GLN A 303 -11.02 -3.19 -22.71
N SER A 304 -11.92 -3.71 -23.56
CA SER A 304 -12.36 -3.04 -24.80
C SER A 304 -13.03 -1.68 -24.57
N ASP A 305 -12.97 -0.81 -25.59
CA ASP A 305 -13.64 0.51 -25.59
C ASP A 305 -15.14 0.39 -25.28
N ALA A 306 -15.81 -0.66 -25.76
CA ALA A 306 -17.25 -0.89 -25.51
C ALA A 306 -17.54 -1.16 -24.03
N HIS A 307 -16.78 -2.08 -23.40
CA HIS A 307 -16.95 -2.39 -21.98
C HIS A 307 -16.49 -1.23 -21.07
N TYR A 308 -15.50 -0.45 -21.50
CA TYR A 308 -15.12 0.78 -20.81
C TYR A 308 -16.28 1.80 -20.79
N GLN A 309 -16.88 2.09 -21.94
CA GLN A 309 -18.03 3.01 -22.04
C GLN A 309 -19.24 2.51 -21.25
N GLN A 310 -19.51 1.20 -21.27
CA GLN A 310 -20.56 0.60 -20.44
C GLN A 310 -20.37 0.95 -18.95
N CYS A 311 -19.14 0.83 -18.44
CA CYS A 311 -18.84 1.18 -17.06
C CYS A 311 -19.00 2.68 -16.77
N GLU A 312 -18.49 3.55 -17.64
CA GLU A 312 -18.57 5.01 -17.51
C GLU A 312 -20.02 5.53 -17.55
N ASN A 313 -20.90 4.85 -18.30
CA ASN A 313 -22.33 5.15 -18.34
C ASN A 313 -23.08 4.75 -17.06
N GLY A 314 -22.39 4.19 -16.06
CA GLY A 314 -22.97 3.79 -14.79
C GLY A 314 -23.75 2.48 -14.83
N GLU A 315 -23.58 1.68 -15.88
CA GLU A 315 -24.23 0.37 -15.99
C GLU A 315 -23.67 -0.63 -14.95
N GLU A 316 -24.31 -1.79 -14.85
CA GLU A 316 -23.84 -2.87 -14.00
C GLU A 316 -22.49 -3.41 -14.51
N VAL A 317 -21.55 -3.57 -13.60
CA VAL A 317 -20.22 -4.10 -13.89
C VAL A 317 -19.85 -5.21 -12.92
N TRP A 318 -18.93 -6.06 -13.37
CA TRP A 318 -18.15 -6.93 -12.50
C TRP A 318 -16.87 -6.21 -12.05
N TYR A 319 -16.22 -6.72 -11.01
CA TYR A 319 -14.95 -6.20 -10.52
C TYR A 319 -13.84 -7.24 -10.67
N SER A 320 -12.64 -6.78 -11.02
CA SER A 320 -11.50 -7.67 -11.24
C SER A 320 -10.14 -7.00 -11.03
N ALA A 321 -9.09 -7.81 -11.12
CA ALA A 321 -7.75 -7.38 -11.45
C ALA A 321 -7.65 -6.82 -12.87
N TRP A 322 -6.52 -6.21 -13.17
CA TRP A 322 -6.25 -5.49 -14.42
C TRP A 322 -6.02 -6.48 -15.53
N GLY A 323 -6.62 -6.20 -16.69
CA GLY A 323 -6.52 -7.05 -17.87
C GLY A 323 -7.32 -8.34 -17.75
N TYR A 324 -8.10 -8.53 -16.69
CA TYR A 324 -9.04 -9.65 -16.63
C TYR A 324 -10.28 -9.32 -17.48
N GLU A 325 -10.51 -10.14 -18.50
CA GLU A 325 -11.62 -9.98 -19.42
C GLU A 325 -12.41 -11.29 -19.58
N THR A 326 -13.71 -11.15 -19.81
CA THR A 326 -14.58 -12.24 -20.26
C THR A 326 -15.55 -11.68 -21.29
N GLU A 327 -15.93 -12.47 -22.30
CA GLU A 327 -16.71 -12.00 -23.46
C GLU A 327 -18.01 -11.26 -23.11
N ASN A 328 -18.64 -11.55 -21.97
CA ASN A 328 -19.99 -11.06 -21.63
C ASN A 328 -20.04 -10.19 -20.37
N LYS A 329 -18.90 -9.67 -19.88
CA LYS A 329 -18.88 -8.85 -18.66
C LYS A 329 -17.97 -7.64 -18.85
N ALA A 330 -18.52 -6.46 -18.60
CA ALA A 330 -17.71 -5.27 -18.37
C ALA A 330 -17.13 -5.32 -16.95
N HIS A 331 -15.84 -4.99 -16.82
CA HIS A 331 -15.12 -5.01 -15.56
C HIS A 331 -14.61 -3.63 -15.18
N ALA A 332 -14.85 -3.23 -13.93
CA ALA A 332 -14.11 -2.18 -13.25
C ALA A 332 -12.99 -2.81 -12.40
N ARG A 333 -11.94 -2.04 -12.10
CA ARG A 333 -10.90 -2.49 -11.16
C ARG A 333 -11.53 -2.69 -9.77
N LEU A 334 -11.29 -3.82 -9.12
CA LEU A 334 -11.70 -4.03 -7.73
C LEU A 334 -10.90 -3.10 -6.81
N THR A 335 -11.55 -2.19 -6.09
CA THR A 335 -10.89 -1.22 -5.20
C THR A 335 -11.18 -1.42 -3.71
N PHE A 336 -11.99 -2.41 -3.32
CA PHE A 336 -12.32 -2.70 -1.92
C PHE A 336 -12.19 -4.21 -1.63
N ASN A 337 -12.12 -4.56 -0.34
CA ASN A 337 -11.99 -5.94 0.12
C ASN A 337 -13.27 -6.45 0.80
N PRO A 338 -14.05 -7.36 0.20
CA PRO A 338 -15.20 -8.01 0.86
C PRO A 338 -14.85 -8.75 2.16
N TYR A 339 -13.60 -9.18 2.32
CA TYR A 339 -13.10 -9.84 3.53
C TYR A 339 -12.42 -8.87 4.51
N PHE A 340 -12.58 -7.55 4.37
CA PHE A 340 -11.85 -6.55 5.15
C PHE A 340 -11.89 -6.82 6.67
N ALA A 341 -13.09 -7.10 7.22
CA ALA A 341 -13.24 -7.42 8.63
C ALA A 341 -12.47 -8.69 9.06
N TRP A 342 -12.56 -9.76 8.26
CA TRP A 342 -11.83 -11.01 8.52
C TRP A 342 -10.31 -10.83 8.40
N GLN A 343 -9.86 -10.10 7.38
CA GLN A 343 -8.44 -9.77 7.19
C GLN A 343 -7.88 -9.04 8.41
N ASN A 344 -8.63 -8.05 8.92
CA ASN A 344 -8.19 -7.27 10.07
C ASN A 344 -8.21 -8.09 11.37
N ASP A 345 -9.14 -9.03 11.54
CA ASP A 345 -9.10 -9.98 12.67
C ASP A 345 -7.81 -10.84 12.63
N VAL A 346 -7.41 -11.33 11.44
CA VAL A 346 -6.13 -12.03 11.28
C VAL A 346 -4.95 -11.11 11.58
N MET A 347 -4.96 -9.87 11.05
CA MET A 347 -3.92 -8.87 11.32
C MET A 347 -3.72 -8.65 12.83
N LEU A 348 -4.81 -8.42 13.56
CA LEU A 348 -4.77 -8.17 15.00
C LEU A 348 -4.24 -9.39 15.77
N LYS A 349 -4.59 -10.62 15.36
CA LYS A 349 -4.04 -11.85 15.96
C LYS A 349 -2.53 -11.98 15.75
N VAL A 350 -2.03 -11.66 14.56
CA VAL A 350 -0.59 -11.64 14.27
C VAL A 350 0.11 -10.61 15.18
N LEU A 351 -0.42 -9.39 15.25
CA LEU A 351 0.19 -8.30 16.02
C LEU A 351 0.12 -8.51 17.54
N ALA A 352 -0.89 -9.21 18.04
CA ALA A 352 -1.00 -9.56 19.46
C ALA A 352 0.14 -10.48 19.93
N SER A 353 0.67 -11.32 19.04
CA SER A 353 1.71 -12.31 19.36
C SER A 353 3.12 -11.72 19.60
N GLY A 354 3.35 -10.45 19.24
CA GLY A 354 4.65 -9.76 19.43
C GLY A 354 4.88 -9.18 20.83
N SER A 355 4.00 -9.45 21.79
CA SER A 355 3.95 -8.76 23.09
C SER A 355 4.94 -9.30 24.15
N VAL A 356 6.00 -10.02 23.78
CA VAL A 356 6.82 -10.79 24.74
C VAL A 356 8.32 -10.51 24.61
N VAL A 357 8.76 -9.27 24.74
CA VAL A 357 10.09 -8.98 25.32
C VAL A 357 10.01 -7.64 26.07
N PRO A 358 10.06 -7.63 27.42
CA PRO A 358 10.26 -6.39 28.16
C PRO A 358 11.62 -5.79 27.81
N LYS A 359 11.69 -4.48 27.64
CA LYS A 359 12.98 -3.75 27.60
C LYS A 359 13.77 -4.12 28.88
N PRO A 360 15.04 -4.53 28.79
CA PRO A 360 15.87 -4.79 29.96
C PRO A 360 16.09 -3.54 30.81
#